data_AF-A0AAW0JHP9-F1
#
_entry.id   AF-A0AAW0JHP9-F1
#
_cell.length_a   1.000
_cell.length_b   1.000
_cell.length_c   1.000
_cell.angle_alpha   90.00
_cell.angle_beta   90.00
_cell.angle_gamma   90.00
#
_symmetry.space_group_name_H-M   'P 1'
#
loop_
_entity.id
_entity.type
_entity.pdbx_description
1 polymer ?
#
loop_
_entity_poly.entity_id
_entity_poly.type
_entity_poly.pdbx_seq_one_letter_code
_entity_poly.pdbx_strand_id
1 'polypeptide(L)'
;NLVSKVYHWVIDNYGSASTPIFGAQIDAFHSEQPWAITWRQLAKNLHTLARAVTFTMLLMDLAINDLIFHAFVAVWSGCLLFSQQFHVSAHMTKSRLPPLVIGLQDMELLVSHSQHANHNRPPYNNNYCIVSAVWNEYLDKRQISKALEVILFCKLGVHAAESHIWFRPILAALAGYILADLGSGVYYWGIYNYGSISTPIFGAQISGCILFSQHFHVWAHTTKSRLPPLVIALQDMGLLLSCQYVDHHRPPYNNNYCIVSGLWNKFLDKQHVFKALETTLFFKLGNDHTITMFVIIARSK
;
A
#
# COMPACT_ATOMS: atom_id res chain seq x y z
N ASN A 1 25.23 -13.42 -2.55
CA ASN A 1 23.89 -13.76 -3.08
C ASN A 1 22.75 -13.06 -2.37
N LEU A 2 22.46 -13.34 -1.09
CA LEU A 2 21.34 -12.67 -0.43
C LEU A 2 21.51 -11.14 -0.38
N VAL A 3 22.71 -10.66 -0.05
CA VAL A 3 23.02 -9.22 -0.01
C VAL A 3 22.87 -8.58 -1.39
N SER A 4 23.43 -9.20 -2.42
CA SER A 4 23.30 -8.71 -3.79
C SER A 4 21.83 -8.69 -4.25
N LYS A 5 21.00 -9.65 -3.79
CA LYS A 5 19.55 -9.64 -4.02
C LYS A 5 18.90 -8.43 -3.35
N VAL A 6 19.13 -8.24 -2.05
CA VAL A 6 18.54 -7.13 -1.29
C VAL A 6 18.98 -5.79 -1.85
N TYR A 7 20.27 -5.63 -2.12
CA TYR A 7 20.82 -4.41 -2.72
C TYR A 7 20.19 -4.12 -4.08
N HIS A 8 20.17 -5.08 -5.00
CA HIS A 8 19.61 -4.88 -6.33
C HIS A 8 18.11 -4.59 -6.25
N TRP A 9 17.36 -5.39 -5.48
CA TRP A 9 15.94 -5.15 -5.22
C TRP A 9 15.68 -3.76 -4.63
N VAL A 10 16.49 -3.28 -3.68
CA VAL A 10 16.29 -1.94 -3.11
C VAL A 10 16.51 -0.85 -4.16
N ILE A 11 17.59 -0.94 -4.93
CA ILE A 11 17.94 0.05 -5.95
C ILE A 11 16.90 0.08 -7.07
N ASP A 12 16.34 -1.06 -7.44
CA ASP A 12 15.32 -1.15 -8.49
C ASP A 12 13.95 -0.63 -8.05
N ASN A 13 13.65 -0.63 -6.74
CA ASN A 13 12.30 -0.39 -6.25
C ASN A 13 12.13 0.91 -5.46
N TYR A 14 13.20 1.49 -4.92
CA TYR A 14 13.11 2.61 -4.00
C TYR A 14 14.00 3.79 -4.41
N GLY A 15 13.43 4.99 -4.30
CA GLY A 15 14.08 6.22 -4.66
C GLY A 15 13.96 6.55 -6.14
N SER A 16 14.83 7.44 -6.60
CA SER A 16 14.87 7.99 -7.95
C SER A 16 16.22 8.66 -8.18
N ALA A 17 16.47 9.17 -9.39
CA ALA A 17 17.66 9.95 -9.72
C ALA A 17 17.92 11.14 -8.76
N SER A 18 16.88 11.67 -8.10
CA SER A 18 17.01 12.77 -7.12
C SER A 18 17.31 12.32 -5.69
N THR A 19 17.38 11.01 -5.43
CA THR A 19 17.64 10.49 -4.08
C THR A 19 19.05 10.90 -3.60
N PRO A 20 19.20 11.48 -2.40
CA PRO A 20 20.52 11.84 -1.87
C PRO A 20 21.43 10.62 -1.79
N ILE A 21 22.70 10.79 -2.14
CA ILE A 21 23.77 9.77 -2.09
C ILE A 21 23.60 8.64 -3.13
N PHE A 22 22.40 8.05 -3.26
CA PHE A 22 22.13 6.89 -4.10
C PHE A 22 21.48 7.21 -5.45
N GLY A 23 21.03 8.45 -5.70
CA GLY A 23 20.26 8.80 -6.90
C GLY A 23 21.00 8.53 -8.21
N ALA A 24 22.30 8.86 -8.29
CA ALA A 24 23.13 8.55 -9.45
C ALA A 24 23.32 7.03 -9.67
N GLN A 25 23.20 6.23 -8.60
CA GLN A 25 23.25 4.78 -8.69
C GLN A 25 21.91 4.23 -9.19
N ILE A 26 20.80 4.70 -8.63
CA ILE A 26 19.44 4.35 -9.02
C ILE A 26 19.22 4.65 -10.52
N ASP A 27 19.58 5.85 -10.96
CA ASP A 27 19.50 6.27 -12.37
C ASP A 27 20.31 5.36 -13.31
N ALA A 28 21.47 4.88 -12.85
CA ALA A 28 22.29 3.96 -13.64
C ALA A 28 21.66 2.58 -13.83
N PHE A 29 20.79 2.14 -12.90
CA PHE A 29 20.07 0.87 -12.97
C PHE A 29 18.72 1.00 -13.71
N HIS A 30 18.05 2.14 -13.60
CA HIS A 30 16.74 2.41 -14.24
C HIS A 30 16.81 3.00 -15.65
N SER A 31 18.01 3.19 -16.20
CA SER A 31 18.21 3.69 -17.56
C SER A 31 17.33 2.95 -18.58
N GLU A 32 16.68 3.69 -19.49
CA GLU A 32 15.90 3.14 -20.62
C GLU A 32 16.67 2.12 -21.46
N GLN A 33 18.00 2.12 -21.34
CA GLN A 33 18.91 1.14 -21.93
C GLN A 33 19.71 0.41 -20.84
N PRO A 34 19.23 -0.73 -20.32
CA PRO A 34 19.92 -1.49 -19.27
C PRO A 34 21.33 -1.95 -19.67
N TRP A 35 21.55 -2.24 -20.96
CA TRP A 35 22.86 -2.62 -21.50
C TRP A 35 23.87 -1.47 -21.56
N ALA A 36 23.48 -0.22 -21.30
CA ALA A 36 24.41 0.92 -21.32
C ALA A 36 25.58 0.73 -20.35
N ILE A 37 25.38 -0.04 -19.27
CA ILE A 37 26.41 -0.38 -18.30
C ILE A 37 27.57 -1.19 -18.91
N THR A 38 27.33 -1.94 -19.99
CA THR A 38 28.36 -2.76 -20.65
C THR A 38 29.38 -1.95 -21.44
N TRP A 39 29.07 -0.68 -21.75
CA TRP A 39 29.95 0.21 -22.53
C TRP A 39 30.75 1.17 -21.65
N ARG A 40 30.50 1.19 -20.34
CA ARG A 40 31.20 2.03 -19.38
C ARG A 40 32.47 1.33 -18.89
N GLN A 41 33.51 2.12 -18.61
CA GLN A 41 34.73 1.60 -17.97
C GLN A 41 34.42 1.04 -16.58
N LEU A 42 35.15 -0.01 -16.17
CA LEU A 42 35.02 -0.63 -14.84
C LEU A 42 35.06 0.40 -13.71
N ALA A 43 36.05 1.31 -13.75
CA ALA A 43 36.19 2.35 -12.74
C ALA A 43 34.93 3.21 -12.60
N LYS A 44 34.28 3.56 -13.72
CA LYS A 44 33.05 4.36 -13.72
C LYS A 44 31.85 3.58 -13.16
N ASN A 45 31.75 2.29 -13.48
CA ASN A 45 30.69 1.42 -12.95
C ASN A 45 30.82 1.20 -11.44
N LEU A 46 32.06 1.10 -10.94
CA LEU A 46 32.32 0.89 -9.52
C LEU A 46 32.30 2.18 -8.71
N HIS A 47 32.63 3.33 -9.30
CA HIS A 47 32.86 4.58 -8.56
C HIS A 47 31.70 4.98 -7.63
N THR A 48 30.46 4.93 -8.14
CA THR A 48 29.29 5.35 -7.35
C THR A 48 29.07 4.45 -6.13
N LEU A 49 29.12 3.12 -6.33
CA LEU A 49 28.99 2.15 -5.24
C LEU A 49 30.19 2.23 -4.29
N ALA A 50 31.40 2.42 -4.82
CA ALA A 50 32.62 2.58 -4.03
C ALA A 50 32.54 3.79 -3.10
N ARG A 51 31.99 4.92 -3.56
CA ARG A 51 31.76 6.08 -2.69
C ARG A 51 30.82 5.72 -1.52
N ALA A 52 29.69 5.08 -1.81
CA ALA A 52 28.74 4.68 -0.76
C ALA A 52 29.36 3.70 0.25
N VAL A 53 30.13 2.73 -0.24
CA VAL A 53 30.88 1.77 0.59
C VAL A 53 31.91 2.49 1.45
N THR A 54 32.73 3.38 0.88
CA THR A 54 33.75 4.13 1.63
C THR A 54 33.15 4.94 2.77
N PHE A 55 32.06 5.69 2.53
CA PHE A 55 31.39 6.44 3.58
C PHE A 55 30.85 5.53 4.68
N THR A 56 30.25 4.39 4.32
CA THR A 56 29.69 3.44 5.29
C THR A 56 30.79 2.77 6.12
N MET A 57 31.87 2.34 5.46
CA MET A 57 33.02 1.73 6.13
C MET A 57 33.69 2.70 7.09
N LEU A 58 33.87 3.97 6.71
CA LEU A 58 34.44 4.99 7.59
C LEU A 58 33.63 5.13 8.89
N LEU A 59 32.29 5.15 8.80
CA LEU A 59 31.44 5.23 9.99
C LEU A 59 31.57 3.99 10.87
N MET A 60 31.68 2.79 10.27
CA MET A 60 31.87 1.55 11.00
C MET A 60 33.24 1.48 11.68
N ASP A 61 34.30 1.92 10.99
CA ASP A 61 35.67 1.99 11.50
C ASP A 61 35.81 2.95 12.69
N LEU A 62 35.03 4.05 12.70
CA LEU A 62 34.98 4.98 13.82
C LEU A 62 34.14 4.47 14.99
N ALA A 63 33.12 3.64 14.73
CA ALA A 63 32.17 3.19 15.74
C ALA A 63 32.59 1.90 16.46
N ILE A 64 33.30 1.01 15.76
CA ILE A 64 33.66 -0.32 16.23
C ILE A 64 35.16 -0.51 15.99
N ASN A 65 35.91 -0.91 17.01
CA ASN A 65 37.35 -1.16 16.90
C ASN A 65 37.65 -2.64 17.14
N ASP A 66 37.36 -3.49 16.15
CA ASP A 66 37.58 -4.94 16.22
C ASP A 66 38.12 -5.46 14.88
N LEU A 67 39.30 -6.09 14.91
CA LEU A 67 40.01 -6.53 13.70
C LEU A 67 39.21 -7.54 12.87
N ILE A 68 38.54 -8.48 13.54
CA ILE A 68 37.76 -9.53 12.87
C ILE A 68 36.56 -8.91 12.17
N PHE A 69 35.89 -7.96 12.82
CA PHE A 69 34.81 -7.18 12.24
C PHE A 69 35.28 -6.38 11.02
N HIS A 70 36.40 -5.65 11.09
CA HIS A 70 36.90 -4.90 9.93
C HIS A 70 37.30 -5.82 8.77
N ALA A 71 37.95 -6.95 9.05
CA ALA A 71 38.29 -7.94 8.02
C ALA A 71 37.03 -8.48 7.35
N PHE A 72 35.99 -8.80 8.13
CA PHE A 72 34.69 -9.22 7.61
C PHE A 72 34.05 -8.13 6.74
N VAL A 73 33.96 -6.89 7.23
CA VAL A 73 33.35 -5.77 6.49
C VAL A 73 34.13 -5.45 5.22
N ALA A 74 35.46 -5.51 5.24
CA ALA A 74 36.30 -5.28 4.06
C ALA A 74 36.06 -6.34 2.99
N VAL A 75 36.08 -7.63 3.35
CA VAL A 75 35.77 -8.72 2.41
C VAL A 75 34.34 -8.60 1.89
N TRP A 76 33.38 -8.32 2.77
CA TRP A 76 31.97 -8.16 2.44
C TRP A 76 31.73 -7.01 1.44
N SER A 77 32.34 -5.86 1.70
CA SER A 77 32.30 -4.68 0.83
C SER A 77 32.99 -4.93 -0.51
N GLY A 78 34.13 -5.63 -0.50
CA GLY A 78 34.81 -6.06 -1.72
C GLY A 78 33.91 -6.93 -2.59
N CYS A 79 33.26 -7.93 -2.01
CA CYS A 79 32.29 -8.77 -2.72
C CYS A 79 31.12 -7.97 -3.30
N LEU A 80 30.61 -6.98 -2.56
CA LEU A 80 29.54 -6.10 -3.03
C LEU A 80 30.00 -5.26 -4.25
N LEU A 81 31.21 -4.70 -4.21
CA LEU A 81 31.76 -3.94 -5.33
C LEU A 81 31.94 -4.81 -6.58
N PHE A 82 32.56 -5.99 -6.44
CA PHE A 82 32.76 -6.89 -7.58
C PHE A 82 31.46 -7.50 -8.11
N SER A 83 30.39 -7.55 -7.31
CA SER A 83 29.07 -8.02 -7.77
C SER A 83 28.54 -7.21 -8.96
N GLN A 84 28.91 -5.93 -9.06
CA GLN A 84 28.55 -5.09 -10.19
C GLN A 84 29.16 -5.59 -11.50
N GLN A 85 30.36 -6.19 -11.46
CA GLN A 85 30.98 -6.73 -12.66
C GLN A 85 30.25 -7.99 -13.14
N PHE A 86 29.76 -8.82 -12.23
CA PHE A 86 28.91 -9.97 -12.58
C PHE A 86 27.57 -9.53 -13.16
N HIS A 87 26.98 -8.45 -12.63
CA HIS A 87 25.81 -7.82 -13.23
C HIS A 87 26.08 -7.34 -14.66
N VAL A 88 27.21 -6.65 -14.90
CA VAL A 88 27.62 -6.25 -16.27
C VAL A 88 27.76 -7.46 -17.17
N SER A 89 28.42 -8.52 -16.72
CA SER A 89 28.55 -9.77 -17.49
C SER A 89 27.19 -10.42 -17.80
N ALA A 90 26.20 -10.24 -16.94
CA ALA A 90 24.84 -10.71 -17.18
C ALA A 90 24.13 -9.95 -18.31
N HIS A 91 24.52 -8.71 -18.61
CA HIS A 91 23.98 -7.96 -19.76
C HIS A 91 24.73 -8.23 -21.06
N MET A 92 25.85 -8.95 -21.03
CA MET A 92 26.67 -9.19 -22.21
C MET A 92 26.24 -10.46 -22.97
N THR A 93 26.45 -10.45 -24.28
CA THR A 93 26.31 -11.65 -25.11
C THR A 93 27.48 -12.61 -24.85
N LYS A 94 27.24 -13.94 -24.97
CA LYS A 94 28.27 -14.96 -24.77
C LYS A 94 29.55 -14.71 -25.59
N SER A 95 29.43 -14.15 -26.81
CA SER A 95 30.56 -13.82 -27.68
C SER A 95 31.53 -12.77 -27.13
N ARG A 96 31.12 -11.96 -26.15
CA ARG A 96 31.93 -10.90 -25.53
C ARG A 96 32.47 -11.29 -24.15
N LEU A 97 32.15 -12.50 -23.68
CA LEU A 97 32.52 -12.97 -22.35
C LEU A 97 33.75 -13.90 -22.40
N PRO A 98 34.63 -13.85 -21.39
CA PRO A 98 35.70 -14.84 -21.25
C PRO A 98 35.12 -16.26 -21.09
N PRO A 99 35.79 -17.31 -21.62
CA PRO A 99 35.32 -18.70 -21.50
C PRO A 99 35.03 -19.15 -20.07
N LEU A 100 35.84 -18.69 -19.10
CA LEU A 100 35.64 -18.98 -17.69
C LEU A 100 34.30 -18.42 -17.17
N VAL A 101 33.93 -17.20 -17.56
CA VAL A 101 32.66 -16.58 -17.14
C VAL A 101 31.48 -17.35 -17.74
N ILE A 102 31.59 -17.76 -19.01
CA ILE A 102 30.57 -18.58 -19.68
C ILE A 102 30.40 -19.91 -18.92
N GLY A 103 31.49 -20.60 -18.60
CA GLY A 103 31.44 -21.86 -17.85
C GLY A 103 30.80 -21.70 -16.47
N LEU A 104 31.11 -20.62 -15.75
CA LEU A 104 30.49 -20.32 -14.46
C LEU A 104 29.01 -19.95 -14.58
N GLN A 105 28.60 -19.29 -15.66
CA GLN A 105 27.19 -19.02 -15.96
C GLN A 105 26.42 -20.29 -16.31
N ASP A 106 27.01 -21.19 -17.09
CA ASP A 106 26.41 -22.48 -17.45
C ASP A 106 26.29 -23.42 -16.22
N MET A 107 27.11 -23.22 -15.18
CA MET A 107 27.00 -23.89 -13.87
C MET A 107 26.10 -23.15 -12.86
N GLU A 108 25.46 -22.03 -13.24
CA GLU A 108 24.67 -21.15 -12.37
C GLU A 108 25.43 -20.51 -11.18
N LEU A 109 26.75 -20.72 -11.10
CA LEU A 109 27.65 -20.08 -10.15
C LEU A 109 27.78 -18.59 -10.43
N LEU A 110 27.60 -18.17 -11.68
CA LEU A 110 27.33 -16.79 -12.05
C LEU A 110 25.95 -16.65 -12.68
N VAL A 111 25.31 -15.49 -12.52
CA VAL A 111 24.03 -15.22 -13.18
C VAL A 111 24.24 -15.11 -14.70
N SER A 112 23.43 -15.85 -15.47
CA SER A 112 23.46 -15.80 -16.94
C SER A 112 22.60 -14.66 -17.49
N HIS A 113 22.81 -14.33 -18.77
CA HIS A 113 22.02 -13.31 -19.46
C HIS A 113 20.52 -13.61 -19.49
N SER A 114 20.12 -14.85 -19.76
CA SER A 114 18.70 -15.22 -19.79
C SER A 114 18.05 -15.12 -18.41
N GLN A 115 18.75 -15.54 -17.35
CA GLN A 115 18.26 -15.46 -15.97
C GLN A 115 18.08 -14.02 -15.52
N HIS A 116 19.06 -13.15 -15.76
CA HIS A 116 18.95 -11.73 -15.41
C HIS A 116 17.92 -11.00 -16.28
N ALA A 117 17.78 -11.34 -17.57
CA ALA A 117 16.76 -10.76 -18.44
C ALA A 117 15.32 -11.03 -17.96
N ASN A 118 15.08 -12.09 -17.19
CA ASN A 118 13.75 -12.36 -16.61
C ASN A 118 13.33 -11.32 -15.57
N HIS A 119 14.29 -10.73 -14.84
CA HIS A 119 14.02 -9.65 -13.90
C HIS A 119 13.57 -8.36 -14.62
N ASN A 120 14.11 -8.09 -15.81
CA ASN A 120 13.78 -6.91 -16.62
C ASN A 120 12.43 -7.00 -17.35
N ARG A 121 11.59 -7.98 -17.00
CA ARG A 121 10.27 -8.20 -17.61
C ARG A 121 9.17 -8.09 -16.56
N PRO A 122 7.98 -7.57 -16.92
CA PRO A 122 6.82 -7.62 -16.03
C PRO A 122 6.58 -9.05 -15.52
N PRO A 123 6.29 -9.24 -14.22
CA PRO A 123 5.92 -8.23 -13.22
C PRO A 123 7.11 -7.71 -12.37
N TYR A 124 8.34 -7.72 -12.88
CA TYR A 124 9.55 -7.12 -12.28
C TYR A 124 9.88 -7.56 -10.85
N ASN A 125 9.44 -8.74 -10.39
CA ASN A 125 9.50 -9.14 -8.98
C ASN A 125 10.32 -10.42 -8.71
N ASN A 126 11.18 -10.81 -9.64
CA ASN A 126 11.95 -12.05 -9.59
C ASN A 126 13.43 -11.79 -9.96
N ASN A 127 14.27 -12.81 -9.77
CA ASN A 127 15.66 -12.89 -10.25
C ASN A 127 16.59 -11.73 -9.83
N TYR A 128 16.39 -11.17 -8.64
CA TYR A 128 17.22 -10.08 -8.12
C TYR A 128 18.66 -10.47 -7.73
N CYS A 129 19.02 -11.76 -7.60
CA CYS A 129 20.42 -12.14 -7.32
C CYS A 129 21.29 -11.90 -8.57
N ILE A 130 22.23 -10.96 -8.47
CA ILE A 130 23.14 -10.57 -9.57
C ILE A 130 24.52 -11.22 -9.55
N VAL A 131 24.85 -12.00 -8.50
CA VAL A 131 26.14 -12.72 -8.44
C VAL A 131 25.96 -14.12 -8.99
N SER A 132 25.14 -14.94 -8.34
CA SER A 132 24.83 -16.32 -8.74
C SER A 132 23.32 -16.52 -8.81
N ALA A 133 22.88 -17.39 -9.72
CA ALA A 133 21.48 -17.71 -9.90
C ALA A 133 20.95 -18.78 -8.93
N VAL A 134 21.82 -19.50 -8.22
CA VAL A 134 21.48 -20.65 -7.36
C VAL A 134 20.34 -20.36 -6.37
N TRP A 135 20.24 -19.12 -5.88
CA TRP A 135 19.24 -18.73 -4.87
C TRP A 135 17.98 -18.08 -5.43
N ASN A 136 17.95 -17.72 -6.73
CA ASN A 136 16.82 -16.97 -7.28
C ASN A 136 15.52 -17.77 -7.17
N GLU A 137 15.49 -19.01 -7.68
CA GLU A 137 14.29 -19.85 -7.65
C GLU A 137 13.77 -20.07 -6.21
N TYR A 138 14.68 -20.40 -5.28
CA TYR A 138 14.31 -20.65 -3.88
C TYR A 138 13.72 -19.41 -3.20
N LEU A 139 14.33 -18.24 -3.38
CA LEU A 139 13.88 -17.00 -2.74
C LEU A 139 12.62 -16.44 -3.40
N ASP A 140 12.44 -16.63 -4.69
CA ASP A 140 11.28 -16.15 -5.44
C ASP A 140 10.05 -17.02 -5.16
N LYS A 141 10.18 -18.34 -5.07
CA LYS A 141 9.11 -19.26 -4.62
C LYS A 141 8.56 -18.89 -3.24
N ARG A 142 9.42 -18.39 -2.35
CA ARG A 142 9.05 -17.94 -1.00
C ARG A 142 8.59 -16.48 -0.93
N GLN A 143 8.54 -15.79 -2.07
CA GLN A 143 8.08 -14.40 -2.18
C GLN A 143 8.83 -13.45 -1.22
N ILE A 144 10.15 -13.68 -1.02
CA ILE A 144 10.94 -12.92 -0.05
C ILE A 144 10.94 -11.42 -0.36
N SER A 145 11.03 -11.01 -1.62
CA SER A 145 10.97 -9.59 -2.00
C SER A 145 9.64 -8.94 -1.56
N LYS A 146 8.51 -9.62 -1.78
CA LYS A 146 7.19 -9.12 -1.33
C LYS A 146 7.08 -9.05 0.18
N ALA A 147 7.64 -10.03 0.90
CA ALA A 147 7.67 -9.99 2.36
C ALA A 147 8.46 -8.78 2.88
N LEU A 148 9.59 -8.45 2.23
CA LEU A 148 10.36 -7.26 2.55
C LEU A 148 9.60 -5.96 2.21
N GLU A 149 8.88 -5.91 1.08
CA GLU A 149 8.01 -4.76 0.73
C GLU A 149 6.97 -4.49 1.83
N VAL A 150 6.30 -5.55 2.32
CA VAL A 150 5.31 -5.43 3.41
C VAL A 150 5.96 -4.95 4.71
N ILE A 151 7.13 -5.49 5.07
CA ILE A 151 7.85 -5.07 6.28
C ILE A 151 8.24 -3.59 6.20
N LEU A 152 8.82 -3.14 5.08
CA LEU A 152 9.21 -1.75 4.89
C LEU A 152 8.01 -0.81 4.90
N PHE A 153 6.90 -1.21 4.27
CA PHE A 153 5.67 -0.44 4.32
C PHE A 153 5.12 -0.32 5.76
N CYS A 154 5.01 -1.44 6.48
CA CYS A 154 4.46 -1.43 7.84
C CYS A 154 5.35 -0.67 8.83
N LYS A 155 6.67 -0.72 8.68
CA LYS A 155 7.60 -0.06 9.61
C LYS A 155 7.91 1.40 9.26
N LEU A 156 7.99 1.73 7.97
CA LEU A 156 8.51 3.00 7.49
C LEU A 156 7.53 3.76 6.57
N GLY A 157 6.41 3.17 6.19
CA GLY A 157 5.43 3.77 5.26
C GLY A 157 5.93 3.89 3.82
N VAL A 158 7.08 3.29 3.49
CA VAL A 158 7.71 3.37 2.17
C VAL A 158 7.16 2.25 1.27
N HIS A 159 6.87 2.57 0.02
CA HIS A 159 6.38 1.62 -0.99
C HIS A 159 7.34 1.54 -2.18
N ALA A 160 7.38 0.38 -2.82
CA ALA A 160 8.15 0.19 -4.05
C ALA A 160 7.47 0.91 -5.23
N ALA A 161 8.26 1.44 -6.16
CA ALA A 161 7.79 2.24 -7.30
C ALA A 161 6.78 1.47 -8.18
N GLU A 162 7.05 0.20 -8.46
CA GLU A 162 6.22 -0.69 -9.28
C GLU A 162 5.57 -1.80 -8.43
N SER A 163 5.17 -1.49 -7.19
CA SER A 163 4.53 -2.49 -6.33
C SER A 163 3.19 -2.93 -6.94
N HIS A 164 3.14 -4.06 -7.64
CA HIS A 164 1.90 -4.72 -8.10
C HIS A 164 1.07 -5.30 -6.95
N ILE A 165 1.35 -4.91 -5.71
CA ILE A 165 0.58 -5.35 -4.56
C ILE A 165 -0.80 -4.69 -4.66
N TRP A 166 -1.86 -5.50 -4.73
CA TRP A 166 -3.26 -5.09 -4.57
C TRP A 166 -3.55 -4.34 -3.25
N PHE A 167 -2.54 -4.09 -2.43
CA PHE A 167 -2.59 -3.42 -1.15
C PHE A 167 -3.09 -1.98 -1.24
N ARG A 168 -2.66 -1.17 -2.22
CA ARG A 168 -3.20 0.20 -2.37
C ARG A 168 -4.71 0.18 -2.65
N PRO A 169 -5.22 -0.62 -3.62
CA PRO A 169 -6.65 -0.82 -3.80
C PRO A 169 -7.35 -1.39 -2.56
N ILE A 170 -6.77 -2.39 -1.88
CA ILE A 170 -7.38 -3.01 -0.69
C ILE A 170 -7.47 -2.01 0.47
N LEU A 171 -6.39 -1.28 0.76
CA LEU A 171 -6.37 -0.27 1.81
C LEU A 171 -7.31 0.90 1.47
N ALA A 172 -7.32 1.34 0.21
CA ALA A 172 -8.26 2.36 -0.26
C ALA A 172 -9.72 1.88 -0.17
N ALA A 173 -9.98 0.61 -0.49
CA ALA A 173 -11.30 0.00 -0.35
C ALA A 173 -11.73 -0.12 1.12
N LEU A 174 -10.82 -0.52 2.02
CA LEU A 174 -11.08 -0.58 3.46
C LEU A 174 -11.35 0.81 4.04
N ALA A 175 -10.50 1.80 3.73
CA ALA A 175 -10.68 3.18 4.15
C ALA A 175 -11.99 3.76 3.59
N GLY A 176 -12.24 3.53 2.30
CA GLY A 176 -13.48 3.92 1.63
C GLY A 176 -14.71 3.29 2.26
N TYR A 177 -14.66 2.01 2.63
CA TYR A 177 -15.73 1.30 3.31
C TYR A 177 -16.01 1.87 4.72
N ILE A 178 -14.96 2.14 5.51
CA ILE A 178 -15.10 2.76 6.84
C ILE A 178 -15.70 4.18 6.74
N LEU A 179 -15.24 4.97 5.77
CA LEU A 179 -15.74 6.32 5.52
C LEU A 179 -17.16 6.31 4.95
N ALA A 180 -17.51 5.33 4.12
CA ALA A 180 -18.85 5.16 3.58
C ALA A 180 -19.87 4.87 4.69
N ASP A 181 -19.53 4.05 5.69
CA ASP A 181 -20.39 3.82 6.85
C ASP A 181 -20.63 5.11 7.65
N LEU A 182 -19.57 5.87 7.95
CA LEU A 182 -19.69 7.18 8.62
C LEU A 182 -20.54 8.17 7.81
N GLY A 183 -20.23 8.32 6.52
CA GLY A 183 -20.94 9.22 5.61
C GLY A 183 -22.42 8.86 5.48
N SER A 184 -22.75 7.56 5.50
CA SER A 184 -24.14 7.10 5.50
C SER A 184 -24.90 7.60 6.73
N GLY A 185 -24.27 7.64 7.91
CA GLY A 185 -24.88 8.14 9.14
C GLY A 185 -25.15 9.63 9.12
N VAL A 186 -24.18 10.43 8.65
CA VAL A 186 -24.38 11.88 8.48
C VAL A 186 -25.53 12.18 7.52
N TYR A 187 -25.60 11.44 6.41
CA TYR A 187 -26.66 11.58 5.43
C TYR A 187 -28.03 11.17 5.98
N TYR A 188 -28.12 10.00 6.62
CA TYR A 188 -29.36 9.49 7.20
C TYR A 188 -29.90 10.40 8.29
N TRP A 189 -29.04 10.84 9.21
CA TRP A 189 -29.40 11.85 10.21
C TRP A 189 -29.92 13.14 9.55
N GLY A 190 -29.23 13.65 8.53
CA GLY A 190 -29.62 14.88 7.85
C GLY A 190 -30.98 14.78 7.14
N ILE A 191 -31.24 13.68 6.43
CA ILE A 191 -32.50 13.49 5.72
C ILE A 191 -33.67 13.23 6.67
N TYR A 192 -33.48 12.37 7.67
CA TYR A 192 -34.57 12.01 8.57
C TYR A 192 -35.02 13.23 9.40
N ASN A 193 -34.10 14.12 9.73
CA ASN A 193 -34.39 15.32 10.53
C ASN A 193 -34.67 16.59 9.72
N TYR A 194 -34.26 16.70 8.45
CA TYR A 194 -34.40 17.96 7.70
C TYR A 194 -34.86 17.78 6.24
N GLY A 195 -34.95 16.54 5.74
CA GLY A 195 -35.32 16.25 4.37
C GLY A 195 -36.83 16.35 4.13
N SER A 196 -37.22 16.90 2.99
CA SER A 196 -38.60 16.86 2.47
C SER A 196 -38.63 16.59 0.96
N ILE A 197 -39.79 16.26 0.40
CA ILE A 197 -39.98 16.02 -1.04
C ILE A 197 -39.60 17.28 -1.87
N SER A 198 -39.62 18.46 -1.27
CA SER A 198 -39.31 19.73 -1.94
C SER A 198 -37.84 20.18 -1.82
N THR A 199 -36.97 19.45 -1.12
CA THR A 199 -35.56 19.83 -1.01
C THR A 199 -34.78 19.56 -2.32
N PRO A 200 -34.26 20.59 -3.02
CA PRO A 200 -33.71 20.45 -4.38
C PRO A 200 -32.44 19.61 -4.49
N ILE A 201 -31.67 19.53 -3.40
CA ILE A 201 -30.36 18.86 -3.35
C ILE A 201 -30.52 17.34 -3.23
N PHE A 202 -31.54 16.85 -2.51
CA PHE A 202 -31.70 15.42 -2.22
C PHE A 202 -32.41 14.62 -3.32
N GLY A 203 -33.22 15.26 -4.16
CA GLY A 203 -33.98 14.58 -5.23
C GLY A 203 -33.11 14.04 -6.37
N ALA A 204 -31.96 14.66 -6.65
CA ALA A 204 -31.06 14.29 -7.76
C ALA A 204 -29.79 13.53 -7.33
N GLN A 205 -29.50 13.43 -6.02
CA GLN A 205 -28.25 12.87 -5.49
C GLN A 205 -28.31 11.36 -5.17
N ILE A 206 -29.20 10.62 -5.83
CA ILE A 206 -29.20 9.16 -5.84
C ILE A 206 -28.02 8.68 -6.69
N SER A 207 -26.80 8.92 -6.20
CA SER A 207 -25.55 8.43 -6.78
C SER A 207 -25.26 7.02 -6.25
N GLY A 208 -24.55 6.20 -7.03
CA GLY A 208 -24.43 4.74 -6.89
C GLY A 208 -23.96 4.22 -5.52
N CYS A 209 -23.22 5.02 -4.73
CA CYS A 209 -22.84 4.62 -3.35
C CYS A 209 -24.03 4.61 -2.37
N ILE A 210 -25.06 5.43 -2.62
CA ILE A 210 -26.26 5.56 -1.78
C ILE A 210 -27.30 4.49 -2.15
N LEU A 211 -27.45 4.15 -3.44
CA LEU A 211 -28.29 3.02 -3.84
C LEU A 211 -27.84 1.69 -3.19
N PHE A 212 -26.53 1.51 -3.05
CA PHE A 212 -25.94 0.33 -2.42
C PHE A 212 -26.21 0.30 -0.91
N SER A 213 -26.08 1.43 -0.21
CA SER A 213 -26.38 1.51 1.22
C SER A 213 -27.87 1.33 1.50
N GLN A 214 -28.75 1.84 0.64
CA GLN A 214 -30.20 1.59 0.74
C GLN A 214 -30.55 0.11 0.61
N HIS A 215 -29.83 -0.63 -0.25
CA HIS A 215 -30.01 -2.07 -0.36
C HIS A 215 -29.59 -2.80 0.93
N PHE A 216 -28.52 -2.36 1.58
CA PHE A 216 -28.09 -2.89 2.89
C PHE A 216 -29.10 -2.58 3.99
N HIS A 217 -29.70 -1.39 3.99
CA HIS A 217 -30.77 -1.04 4.91
C HIS A 217 -32.01 -1.94 4.71
N VAL A 218 -32.41 -2.21 3.46
CA VAL A 218 -33.50 -3.17 3.17
C VAL A 218 -33.15 -4.57 3.68
N TRP A 219 -31.91 -5.03 3.48
CA TRP A 219 -31.47 -6.32 4.02
C TRP A 219 -31.47 -6.35 5.54
N ALA A 220 -31.16 -5.24 6.21
CA ALA A 220 -31.24 -5.14 7.66
C ALA A 220 -32.67 -5.28 8.19
N HIS A 221 -33.70 -4.87 7.44
CA HIS A 221 -35.12 -5.10 7.81
C HIS A 221 -35.67 -6.45 7.34
N THR A 222 -34.93 -7.18 6.51
CA THR A 222 -35.39 -8.44 5.94
C THR A 222 -35.07 -9.60 6.87
N THR A 223 -36.03 -10.48 7.11
CA THR A 223 -35.83 -11.70 7.90
C THR A 223 -34.76 -12.59 7.28
N LYS A 224 -33.86 -13.17 8.09
CA LYS A 224 -32.75 -14.04 7.62
C LYS A 224 -33.19 -15.13 6.63
N SER A 225 -34.38 -15.71 6.79
CA SER A 225 -34.93 -16.74 5.88
C SER A 225 -35.16 -16.28 4.43
N ARG A 226 -35.19 -14.96 4.18
CA ARG A 226 -35.39 -14.36 2.86
C ARG A 226 -34.12 -13.72 2.29
N LEU A 227 -32.99 -13.78 3.01
CA LEU A 227 -31.71 -13.20 2.59
C LEU A 227 -30.85 -14.23 1.84
N PRO A 228 -30.05 -13.79 0.86
CA PRO A 228 -29.03 -14.66 0.26
C PRO A 228 -28.03 -15.15 1.32
N PRO A 229 -27.53 -16.40 1.24
CA PRO A 229 -26.59 -16.95 2.23
C PRO A 229 -25.34 -16.10 2.44
N LEU A 230 -24.82 -15.49 1.38
CA LEU A 230 -23.67 -14.59 1.45
C LEU A 230 -23.95 -13.35 2.30
N VAL A 231 -25.17 -12.78 2.21
CA VAL A 231 -25.56 -11.60 3.00
C VAL A 231 -25.65 -11.96 4.47
N ILE A 232 -26.22 -13.13 4.80
CA ILE A 232 -26.29 -13.63 6.18
C ILE A 232 -24.89 -13.79 6.76
N ALA A 233 -23.98 -14.42 6.01
CA ALA A 233 -22.59 -14.60 6.43
C ALA A 233 -21.88 -13.25 6.69
N LEU A 234 -22.08 -12.26 5.81
CA LEU A 234 -21.50 -10.93 5.99
C LEU A 234 -22.10 -10.17 7.18
N GLN A 235 -23.40 -10.33 7.45
CA GLN A 235 -24.05 -9.78 8.65
C GLN A 235 -23.53 -10.45 9.93
N ASP A 236 -23.36 -11.77 9.93
CA ASP A 236 -22.85 -12.52 11.08
C ASP A 236 -21.36 -12.22 11.37
N MET A 237 -20.59 -11.83 10.34
CA MET A 237 -19.22 -11.32 10.48
C MET A 237 -19.15 -9.84 10.90
N GLY A 238 -20.29 -9.12 10.97
CA GLY A 238 -20.32 -7.68 11.25
C GLY A 238 -19.83 -6.80 10.10
N LEU A 239 -19.75 -7.34 8.89
CA LEU A 239 -19.37 -6.62 7.66
C LEU A 239 -20.58 -5.98 6.96
N LEU A 240 -21.79 -6.34 7.34
CA LEU A 240 -23.02 -5.67 6.92
C LEU A 240 -23.93 -5.47 8.11
N LEU A 241 -24.75 -4.42 8.03
CA LEU A 241 -25.73 -4.09 9.05
C LEU A 241 -26.75 -5.24 9.21
N SER A 242 -27.00 -5.66 10.46
CA SER A 242 -27.95 -6.72 10.79
C SER A 242 -29.28 -6.18 11.33
N CYS A 243 -30.27 -7.04 11.54
CA CYS A 243 -31.60 -6.68 12.07
C CYS A 243 -31.60 -6.00 13.45
N GLN A 244 -30.46 -5.97 14.16
CA GLN A 244 -30.32 -5.23 15.42
C GLN A 244 -30.40 -3.71 15.22
N TYR A 245 -30.31 -3.22 13.98
CA TYR A 245 -30.43 -1.81 13.63
C TYR A 245 -31.84 -1.22 13.82
N VAL A 246 -32.89 -2.03 13.97
CA VAL A 246 -34.30 -1.57 14.06
C VAL A 246 -34.54 -0.54 15.19
N ASP A 247 -33.65 -0.47 16.17
CA ASP A 247 -33.78 0.44 17.33
C ASP A 247 -33.74 1.94 16.97
N HIS A 248 -33.19 2.35 15.81
CA HIS A 248 -33.25 3.76 15.39
C HIS A 248 -34.67 4.25 15.02
N HIS A 249 -35.61 3.33 14.75
CA HIS A 249 -37.04 3.64 14.55
C HIS A 249 -37.82 3.76 15.86
N ARG A 250 -37.14 3.67 17.01
CA ARG A 250 -37.76 3.77 18.32
C ARG A 250 -37.41 5.11 18.94
N PRO A 251 -38.34 5.74 19.69
CA PRO A 251 -38.00 6.89 20.51
C PRO A 251 -36.78 6.56 21.39
N PRO A 252 -35.78 7.46 21.49
CA PRO A 252 -35.83 8.88 21.12
C PRO A 252 -35.24 9.22 19.73
N TYR A 253 -35.15 8.26 18.79
CA TYR A 253 -34.75 8.47 17.39
C TYR A 253 -33.38 9.14 17.17
N ASN A 254 -32.43 8.90 18.09
CA ASN A 254 -31.16 9.64 18.14
C ASN A 254 -29.91 8.74 18.13
N ASN A 255 -30.07 7.48 17.75
CA ASN A 255 -29.02 6.47 17.75
C ASN A 255 -29.00 5.74 16.41
N ASN A 256 -27.92 5.00 16.17
CA ASN A 256 -27.79 4.09 15.04
C ASN A 256 -28.16 4.75 13.70
N TYR A 257 -27.39 5.74 13.23
CA TYR A 257 -27.64 6.36 11.92
C TYR A 257 -26.82 5.74 10.79
N CYS A 258 -25.67 5.11 11.07
CA CYS A 258 -24.82 4.48 10.06
C CYS A 258 -25.43 3.15 9.60
N ILE A 259 -25.67 3.01 8.29
CA ILE A 259 -26.48 1.93 7.69
C ILE A 259 -25.70 0.95 6.81
N VAL A 260 -24.41 1.13 6.61
CA VAL A 260 -23.61 0.23 5.75
C VAL A 260 -23.22 -1.02 6.54
N SER A 261 -22.58 -0.81 7.68
CA SER A 261 -22.18 -1.85 8.62
C SER A 261 -22.53 -1.52 10.06
N GLY A 262 -22.75 -0.24 10.36
CA GLY A 262 -22.98 0.23 11.72
C GLY A 262 -21.73 0.25 12.58
N LEU A 263 -20.54 0.14 11.97
CA LEU A 263 -19.23 0.18 12.63
C LEU A 263 -19.10 1.40 13.55
N TRP A 264 -19.57 2.56 13.08
CA TRP A 264 -19.45 3.82 13.80
C TRP A 264 -20.51 4.04 14.88
N ASN A 265 -21.66 3.34 14.83
CA ASN A 265 -22.81 3.63 15.68
C ASN A 265 -22.46 3.62 17.16
N LYS A 266 -21.78 2.56 17.64
CA LYS A 266 -21.37 2.45 19.05
C LYS A 266 -20.53 3.64 19.53
N PHE A 267 -19.63 4.14 18.68
CA PHE A 267 -18.78 5.27 19.02
C PHE A 267 -19.56 6.60 18.97
N LEU A 268 -20.27 6.85 17.86
CA LEU A 268 -21.02 8.10 17.65
C LEU A 268 -22.15 8.28 18.67
N ASP A 269 -22.85 7.20 19.01
CA ASP A 269 -23.94 7.19 19.98
C ASP A 269 -23.41 7.45 21.39
N LYS A 270 -22.30 6.80 21.78
CA LYS A 270 -21.64 7.02 23.08
C LYS A 270 -21.15 8.46 23.25
N GLN A 271 -20.67 9.07 22.17
CA GLN A 271 -20.19 10.46 22.17
C GLN A 271 -21.32 11.48 21.92
N HIS A 272 -22.55 11.02 21.69
CA HIS A 272 -23.71 11.86 21.36
C HIS A 272 -23.45 12.83 20.18
N VAL A 273 -22.67 12.40 19.18
CA VAL A 273 -22.19 13.27 18.09
C VAL A 273 -23.33 13.94 17.34
N PHE A 274 -24.34 13.16 16.94
CA PHE A 274 -25.49 13.70 16.18
C PHE A 274 -26.36 14.65 17.01
N LYS A 275 -26.52 14.38 18.31
CA LYS A 275 -27.20 15.29 19.24
C LYS A 275 -26.42 16.61 19.42
N ALA A 276 -25.09 16.54 19.49
CA ALA A 276 -24.24 17.72 19.57
C ALA A 276 -24.29 18.54 18.26
N LEU A 277 -24.32 17.87 17.10
CA LEU A 277 -24.51 18.51 15.79
C LEU A 277 -25.87 19.20 15.69
N GLU A 278 -26.97 18.53 16.09
CA GLU A 278 -28.32 19.13 16.14
C GLU A 278 -28.34 20.37 17.03
N THR A 279 -27.76 20.27 18.24
CA THR A 279 -27.69 21.38 19.20
C THR A 279 -26.90 22.57 18.62
N THR A 280 -25.78 22.27 17.95
CA THR A 280 -24.93 23.30 17.32
C THR A 280 -25.66 23.99 16.17
N LEU A 281 -26.35 23.22 15.32
CA LEU A 281 -27.16 23.78 14.24
C LEU A 281 -28.30 24.64 14.79
N PHE A 282 -28.99 24.17 15.84
CA PHE A 282 -30.05 24.93 16.50
C PHE A 282 -29.54 26.28 17.03
N PHE A 283 -28.39 26.32 17.72
CA PHE A 283 -27.86 27.59 18.22
C PHE A 283 -27.31 28.50 17.12
N LYS A 284 -26.74 27.94 16.04
CA LYS A 284 -26.21 28.74 14.93
C LYS A 284 -27.31 29.29 14.00
N LEU A 285 -28.37 28.52 13.78
CA LEU A 285 -29.40 28.83 12.79
C LEU A 285 -30.74 29.25 13.41
N GLY A 286 -31.00 28.89 14.67
CA GLY A 286 -32.24 29.20 15.39
C GLY A 286 -32.38 30.66 15.86
N ASN A 287 -31.35 31.50 15.64
CA ASN A 287 -31.46 32.96 15.76
C ASN A 287 -32.10 33.61 14.52
N ASP A 288 -32.35 32.83 13.46
CA ASP A 288 -33.04 33.29 12.27
C ASP A 288 -34.48 32.77 12.30
N HIS A 289 -35.46 33.65 12.56
CA HIS A 289 -36.86 33.29 12.81
C HIS A 289 -37.49 32.44 11.70
N THR A 290 -36.97 32.52 10.48
CA THR A 290 -37.40 31.74 9.31
C THR A 290 -36.92 30.29 9.37
N ILE A 291 -35.74 30.02 9.95
CA ILE A 291 -35.14 28.69 10.06
C ILE A 291 -35.66 27.95 11.30
N THR A 292 -35.99 28.68 12.36
CA THR A 292 -36.61 28.12 13.57
C THR A 292 -37.93 27.41 13.26
N MET A 293 -38.71 27.90 12.29
CA MET A 293 -39.91 27.20 11.81
C MET A 293 -39.59 25.86 11.12
N PHE A 294 -38.53 25.80 10.30
CA PHE A 294 -38.10 24.56 9.63
C PHE A 294 -37.61 23.50 10.61
N VAL A 295 -36.83 23.90 11.63
CA VAL A 295 -36.32 22.98 12.66
C VAL A 295 -37.44 22.48 13.58
N ILE A 296 -38.44 23.32 13.88
CA ILE A 296 -39.60 22.93 14.70
C ILE A 296 -40.57 22.02 13.92
N ILE A 297 -40.85 22.31 12.65
CA ILE A 297 -41.72 21.48 11.79
C ILE A 297 -41.14 20.08 11.60
N ALA A 298 -39.81 19.95 11.54
CA ALA A 298 -39.19 18.64 11.40
C ALA A 298 -39.27 17.77 12.68
N ARG A 299 -39.51 18.38 13.86
CA ARG A 299 -39.72 17.65 15.13
C ARG A 299 -41.15 17.15 15.35
N SER A 300 -42.12 17.57 14.54
CA SER A 300 -43.54 17.21 14.75
C SER A 300 -44.00 15.99 13.94
N LYS A 301 -43.07 15.17 13.42
CA LYS A 301 -43.34 13.90 12.75
C LYS A 301 -42.88 12.72 13.62
#